data_AF-A0A7V4PCD3-F1
#
_entry.id   AF-A0A7V4PCD3-F1
#
_cell.length_a   1.000
_cell.length_b   1.000
_cell.length_c   1.000
_cell.angle_alpha   90.00
_cell.angle_beta   90.00
_cell.angle_gamma   90.00
#
_symmetry.space_group_name_H-M   'P 1'
#
loop_
_entity.id
_entity.type
_entity.pdbx_description
1 polymer ?
#
loop_
_entity_poly.entity_id
_entity_poly.type
_entity_poly.pdbx_seq_one_letter_code
_entity_poly.pdbx_strand_id
1 'polypeptide(L)'
;MTSRRWVVLSICLALVGLVPPPRAGAVDAERAARRQQMIEKAVSFLGTKAQAADGSFNAQAGPAVTALVTTGLLRNGRSPEEPLVAKALRYLEKFVQPDGGIYAEGTSNKNYETCIALVCFQEANRNGK
;
A
#
# COMPACT_ATOMS: atom_id res chain seq x y z
N MET A 1 -64.64 14.71 -31.57
CA MET A 1 -64.17 13.94 -30.38
C MET A 1 -62.91 13.13 -30.71
N THR A 2 -61.83 13.77 -31.16
CA THR A 2 -60.64 13.06 -31.71
C THR A 2 -59.30 13.54 -31.13
N SER A 3 -59.27 14.62 -30.34
CA SER A 3 -58.03 15.21 -29.79
C SER A 3 -57.56 14.61 -28.46
N ARG A 4 -58.40 13.83 -27.74
CA ARG A 4 -58.04 13.23 -26.43
C ARG A 4 -57.25 11.93 -26.51
N ARG A 5 -57.18 11.27 -27.68
CA ARG A 5 -56.44 10.00 -27.85
C ARG A 5 -54.95 10.19 -28.13
N TRP A 6 -54.54 11.35 -28.64
CA TRP A 6 -53.15 11.65 -28.97
C TRP A 6 -52.34 12.16 -27.78
N VAL A 7 -52.96 12.85 -26.83
CA VAL A 7 -52.28 13.37 -25.63
C VAL A 7 -51.82 12.24 -24.69
N VAL A 8 -52.57 11.14 -24.61
CA VAL A 8 -52.23 10.01 -23.72
C VAL A 8 -51.04 9.20 -24.25
N LEU A 9 -50.84 9.15 -25.58
CA LEU A 9 -49.74 8.40 -26.19
C LEU A 9 -48.38 9.14 -26.09
N SER A 10 -48.38 10.47 -25.94
CA SER A 10 -47.17 11.28 -25.77
C SER A 10 -46.61 11.25 -24.35
N ILE A 11 -47.40 10.88 -23.35
CA ILE A 11 -46.97 10.85 -21.93
C ILE A 11 -46.16 9.57 -21.61
N CYS A 12 -46.37 8.48 -22.34
CA CYS A 12 -45.61 7.24 -22.10
C CYS A 12 -44.21 7.21 -22.73
N LEU A 13 -43.90 8.08 -23.70
CA LEU A 13 -42.58 8.09 -24.36
C LEU A 13 -41.55 8.99 -23.65
N ALA A 14 -41.98 9.88 -22.76
CA ALA A 14 -41.09 10.79 -22.02
C ALA A 14 -40.47 10.16 -20.74
N LEU A 15 -40.91 8.97 -20.33
CA LEU A 15 -40.47 8.32 -19.09
C LEU A 15 -39.39 7.24 -19.29
N VAL A 16 -38.97 6.96 -20.53
CA VAL A 16 -37.97 5.90 -20.82
C VAL A 16 -36.54 6.45 -20.90
N GLY A 17 -36.34 7.78 -20.82
CA GLY A 17 -35.03 8.43 -21.05
C GLY A 17 -34.13 8.65 -19.83
N LEU A 18 -34.52 8.27 -18.62
CA LEU A 18 -33.78 8.60 -17.39
C LEU A 18 -33.24 7.37 -16.65
N VAL A 19 -32.59 6.45 -17.37
CA VAL A 19 -31.67 5.51 -16.74
C VAL A 19 -30.30 6.18 -16.72
N PRO A 20 -29.84 6.75 -15.59
CA PRO A 20 -28.49 7.29 -15.52
C PRO A 20 -27.49 6.16 -15.85
N PRO A 21 -26.42 6.45 -16.61
CA PRO A 21 -25.42 5.43 -16.92
C PRO A 21 -24.90 4.82 -15.62
N PRO A 22 -24.51 3.53 -15.62
CA PRO A 22 -24.02 2.86 -14.43
C PRO A 22 -22.91 3.71 -13.79
N ARG A 23 -23.04 3.99 -12.50
CA ARG A 23 -22.12 4.80 -11.68
C ARG A 23 -20.77 4.09 -11.44
N ALA A 24 -20.20 3.47 -12.46
CA ALA A 24 -18.93 2.74 -12.36
C ALA A 24 -17.83 3.62 -11.74
N GLY A 25 -17.70 4.87 -12.21
CA GLY A 25 -16.71 5.81 -11.67
C GLY A 25 -16.94 6.25 -10.21
N ALA A 26 -18.18 6.28 -9.73
CA ALA A 26 -18.45 6.64 -8.33
C ALA A 26 -18.11 5.49 -7.37
N VAL A 27 -18.41 4.25 -7.78
CA VAL A 27 -18.03 3.04 -7.03
C VAL A 27 -16.51 2.90 -6.96
N ASP A 28 -15.79 3.22 -8.04
CA ASP A 28 -14.34 3.16 -8.07
C ASP A 28 -13.69 4.25 -7.19
N ALA A 29 -14.24 5.47 -7.19
CA ALA A 29 -13.78 6.55 -6.31
C ALA A 29 -14.00 6.23 -4.82
N GLU A 30 -15.16 5.67 -4.46
CA GLU A 30 -15.44 5.24 -3.08
C GLU A 30 -14.46 4.14 -2.63
N ARG A 31 -14.21 3.15 -3.49
CA ARG A 31 -13.25 2.07 -3.21
C ARG A 31 -11.83 2.61 -3.04
N ALA A 32 -11.41 3.55 -3.88
CA ALA A 32 -10.10 4.20 -3.77
C ALA A 32 -9.97 4.97 -2.46
N ALA A 33 -11.00 5.75 -2.07
CA ALA A 33 -11.01 6.47 -0.80
C ALA A 33 -10.94 5.52 0.40
N ARG A 34 -11.72 4.43 0.38
CA ARG A 34 -11.70 3.41 1.44
C ARG A 34 -10.35 2.69 1.52
N ARG A 35 -9.72 2.39 0.37
CA ARG A 35 -8.36 1.85 0.31
C ARG A 35 -7.36 2.79 0.98
N GLN A 36 -7.40 4.09 0.64
CA GLN A 36 -6.51 5.07 1.26
C GLN A 36 -6.72 5.14 2.77
N GLN A 37 -7.97 5.15 3.23
CA GLN A 37 -8.28 5.16 4.66
C GLN A 37 -7.71 3.94 5.39
N MET A 38 -7.73 2.76 4.78
CA MET A 38 -7.11 1.55 5.36
C MET A 38 -5.58 1.65 5.41
N ILE A 39 -4.96 2.20 4.36
CA ILE A 39 -3.51 2.43 4.32
C ILE A 39 -3.10 3.39 5.43
N GLU A 40 -3.79 4.52 5.61
CA GLU A 40 -3.46 5.48 6.68
C GLU A 40 -3.59 4.86 8.07
N LYS A 41 -4.60 4.02 8.31
CA LYS A 41 -4.75 3.29 9.57
C LYS A 41 -3.59 2.32 9.80
N ALA A 42 -3.17 1.59 8.76
CA ALA A 42 -2.04 0.68 8.84
C ALA A 42 -0.74 1.42 9.11
N VAL A 43 -0.45 2.52 8.38
CA VAL A 43 0.74 3.35 8.59
C VAL A 43 0.78 3.90 10.01
N SER A 44 -0.35 4.42 10.51
CA SER A 44 -0.45 4.92 11.88
C SER A 44 -0.15 3.84 12.92
N PHE A 45 -0.74 2.65 12.77
CA PHE A 45 -0.44 1.51 13.64
C PHE A 45 1.04 1.11 13.58
N LEU A 46 1.60 0.99 12.38
CA LEU A 46 3.00 0.62 12.19
C LEU A 46 3.95 1.63 12.85
N GLY A 47 3.69 2.92 12.69
CA GLY A 47 4.56 3.98 13.22
C GLY A 47 4.36 4.30 14.70
N THR A 48 3.22 3.96 15.31
CA THR A 48 2.92 4.33 16.71
C THR A 48 2.86 3.16 17.67
N LYS A 49 2.63 1.93 17.17
CA LYS A 49 2.43 0.73 18.01
C LYS A 49 3.35 -0.43 17.65
N ALA A 50 3.66 -0.63 16.37
CA ALA A 50 4.35 -1.84 15.94
C ALA A 50 5.88 -1.70 15.85
N GLN A 51 6.39 -0.56 15.39
CA GLN A 51 7.84 -0.37 15.24
C GLN A 51 8.51 -0.23 16.61
N ALA A 52 9.51 -1.07 16.87
CA ALA A 52 10.34 -0.99 18.06
C ALA A 52 11.32 0.20 17.99
N ALA A 53 11.92 0.55 19.13
CA ALA A 53 12.82 1.70 19.23
C ALA A 53 14.06 1.58 18.31
N ASP A 54 14.50 0.36 18.01
CA ASP A 54 15.63 0.07 17.14
C ASP A 54 15.29 0.14 15.63
N GLY A 55 14.02 0.35 15.29
CA GLY A 55 13.50 0.42 13.92
C GLY A 55 12.89 -0.89 13.39
N SER A 56 13.01 -2.00 14.13
CA SER A 56 12.47 -3.29 13.72
C SER A 56 10.96 -3.40 13.90
N PHE A 57 10.33 -4.32 13.15
CA PHE A 57 8.94 -4.74 13.39
C PHE A 57 8.86 -6.12 14.08
N ASN A 58 9.87 -6.96 13.91
CA ASN A 58 10.03 -8.23 14.63
C ASN A 58 11.51 -8.66 14.59
N ALA A 59 12.29 -8.22 15.57
CA ALA A 59 13.73 -8.50 15.61
C ALA A 59 14.05 -10.00 15.75
N GLN A 60 13.20 -10.75 16.46
CA GLN A 60 13.39 -12.18 16.72
C GLN A 60 13.25 -13.02 15.45
N ALA A 61 12.52 -12.54 14.45
CA ALA A 61 12.36 -13.19 13.15
C ALA A 61 13.46 -12.82 12.13
N GLY A 62 14.46 -12.03 12.54
CA GLY A 62 15.49 -11.53 11.64
C GLY A 62 15.03 -10.35 10.76
N PRO A 63 15.87 -9.93 9.80
CA PRO A 63 15.64 -8.70 9.04
C PRO A 63 14.47 -8.77 8.05
N ALA A 64 14.07 -9.97 7.61
CA ALA A 64 13.09 -10.14 6.53
C ALA A 64 11.72 -9.51 6.82
N VAL A 65 11.22 -9.61 8.06
CA VAL A 65 9.93 -9.01 8.44
C VAL A 65 9.99 -7.49 8.33
N THR A 66 11.07 -6.89 8.84
CA THR A 66 11.27 -5.44 8.75
C THR A 66 11.37 -4.98 7.31
N ALA A 67 12.11 -5.71 6.46
CA ALA A 67 12.23 -5.41 5.04
C ALA A 67 10.88 -5.51 4.30
N LEU A 68 10.06 -6.53 4.60
CA LEU A 68 8.75 -6.71 4.00
C LEU A 68 7.79 -5.57 4.35
N VAL A 69 7.70 -5.20 5.62
CA VAL A 69 6.86 -4.09 6.07
C VAL A 69 7.30 -2.78 5.43
N THR A 70 8.62 -2.52 5.41
CA THR A 70 9.21 -1.31 4.84
C THR A 70 8.96 -1.20 3.34
N THR A 71 9.09 -2.31 2.60
CA THR A 71 8.71 -2.42 1.18
C THR A 71 7.24 -2.02 0.97
N GLY A 72 6.34 -2.49 1.84
CA GLY A 72 4.93 -2.14 1.80
C GLY A 72 4.66 -0.65 2.02
N LEU A 73 5.37 -0.02 2.96
CA LEU A 73 5.29 1.42 3.21
C LEU A 73 5.75 2.23 1.99
N LEU A 74 6.92 1.90 1.43
CA LEU A 74 7.49 2.54 0.25
C LEU A 74 6.55 2.44 -0.97
N ARG A 75 5.98 1.25 -1.21
CA ARG A 75 5.02 1.02 -2.30
C ARG A 75 3.70 1.76 -2.12
N ASN A 76 3.38 2.20 -0.90
CA ASN A 76 2.19 3.01 -0.61
C ASN A 76 2.54 4.49 -0.38
N GLY A 77 3.61 4.96 -1.01
CA GLY A 77 3.91 6.39 -1.15
C GLY A 77 4.64 7.02 0.02
N ARG A 78 5.11 6.21 0.99
CA ARG A 78 5.99 6.73 2.05
C ARG A 78 7.38 6.95 1.52
N SER A 79 7.97 8.08 1.85
CA SER A 79 9.32 8.43 1.43
C SER A 79 10.38 7.71 2.29
N PRO A 80 11.54 7.34 1.73
CA PRO A 80 12.68 6.80 2.48
C PRO A 80 13.15 7.72 3.62
N GLU A 81 12.97 9.02 3.46
CA GLU A 81 13.36 10.05 4.43
C GLU A 81 12.36 10.20 5.59
N GLU A 82 11.14 9.68 5.47
CA GLU A 82 10.18 9.72 6.57
C GLU A 82 10.72 8.94 7.79
N PRO A 83 10.60 9.46 9.02
CA PRO A 83 11.22 8.85 10.20
C PRO A 83 10.88 7.37 10.43
N LEU A 84 9.65 6.96 10.11
CA LEU A 84 9.20 5.57 10.18
C LEU A 84 10.02 4.64 9.25
N VAL A 85 10.16 5.04 7.99
CA VAL A 85 10.87 4.27 6.96
C VAL A 85 12.38 4.35 7.18
N ALA A 86 12.92 5.55 7.41
CA ALA A 86 14.34 5.77 7.63
C ALA A 86 14.90 4.95 8.81
N LYS A 87 14.13 4.81 9.91
CA LYS A 87 14.52 3.95 11.04
C LYS A 87 14.60 2.48 10.64
N ALA A 88 13.64 1.99 9.86
CA ALA A 88 13.62 0.60 9.43
C ALA A 88 14.76 0.31 8.44
N LEU A 89 15.07 1.22 7.52
CA LEU A 89 16.21 1.09 6.60
C LEU A 89 17.54 1.03 7.38
N ARG A 90 17.76 1.94 8.35
CA ARG A 90 18.94 1.89 9.22
C ARG A 90 19.03 0.62 10.07
N TYR A 91 17.89 0.02 10.43
CA TYR A 91 17.89 -1.28 11.10
C TYR A 91 18.40 -2.36 10.15
N LEU A 92 17.90 -2.40 8.91
CA LEU A 92 18.27 -3.40 7.89
C LEU A 92 19.74 -3.30 7.48
N GLU A 93 20.31 -2.09 7.41
CA GLU A 93 21.73 -1.87 7.07
C GLU A 93 22.69 -2.60 8.03
N LYS A 94 22.28 -2.85 9.28
CA LYS A 94 23.10 -3.57 10.27
C LYS A 94 23.29 -5.05 9.93
N PHE A 95 22.48 -5.59 9.02
CA PHE A 95 22.51 -6.99 8.61
C PHE A 95 23.34 -7.23 7.35
N VAL A 96 23.96 -6.18 6.79
CA VAL A 96 24.89 -6.31 5.66
C VAL A 96 26.14 -7.05 6.14
N GLN A 97 26.46 -8.13 5.44
CA GLN A 97 27.56 -9.03 5.78
C GLN A 97 28.78 -8.77 4.89
N PRO A 98 30.00 -9.19 5.31
CA PRO A 98 31.21 -9.06 4.50
C PRO A 98 31.15 -9.79 3.15
N ASP A 99 30.28 -10.80 3.02
CA ASP A 99 30.04 -11.54 1.78
C ASP A 99 29.05 -10.85 0.82
N GLY A 100 28.52 -9.69 1.21
CA GLY A 100 27.52 -8.92 0.45
C GLY A 100 26.07 -9.37 0.69
N GLY A 101 25.84 -10.41 1.48
CA GLY A 101 24.50 -10.82 1.90
C GLY A 101 23.89 -9.85 2.92
N ILE A 102 22.57 -9.95 3.12
CA ILE A 102 21.83 -9.14 4.09
C ILE A 102 20.98 -10.09 4.95
N TYR A 103 21.57 -10.56 6.05
CA TYR A 103 20.98 -11.62 6.86
C TYR A 103 21.47 -11.57 8.32
N ALA A 104 20.72 -12.21 9.23
CA ALA A 104 21.12 -12.37 10.63
C ALA A 104 22.22 -13.43 10.80
N GLU A 105 23.21 -13.16 11.65
CA GLU A 105 24.29 -14.11 11.90
C GLU A 105 23.75 -15.45 12.40
N GLY A 106 24.25 -16.56 11.84
CA GLY A 106 23.81 -17.91 12.18
C GLY A 106 22.44 -18.34 11.63
N THR A 107 21.73 -17.49 10.87
CA THR A 107 20.45 -17.88 10.25
C THR A 107 20.62 -18.98 9.21
N SER A 108 19.64 -19.88 9.13
CA SER A 108 19.50 -20.87 8.05
C SER A 108 18.86 -20.27 6.78
N ASN A 109 18.33 -19.04 6.86
CA ASN A 109 17.54 -18.40 5.80
C ASN A 109 18.29 -17.29 5.05
N LYS A 110 19.63 -17.37 4.96
CA LYS A 110 20.48 -16.28 4.43
C LYS A 110 20.01 -15.72 3.09
N ASN A 111 19.73 -16.60 2.13
CA ASN A 111 19.29 -16.21 0.80
C ASN A 111 17.90 -15.56 0.81
N TYR A 112 16.98 -16.12 1.60
CA TYR A 112 15.64 -15.56 1.73
C TYR A 112 15.67 -14.15 2.33
N GLU A 113 16.38 -13.98 3.44
CA GLU A 113 16.55 -12.68 4.10
C GLU A 113 17.19 -11.65 3.16
N THR A 114 18.25 -12.06 2.45
CA THR A 114 18.95 -11.20 1.49
C THR A 114 18.03 -10.77 0.36
N CYS A 115 17.28 -11.69 -0.26
CA CYS A 115 16.37 -11.37 -1.35
C CYS A 115 15.30 -10.35 -0.93
N ILE A 116 14.68 -10.53 0.24
CA ILE A 116 13.64 -9.62 0.72
C ILE A 116 14.24 -8.23 1.05
N ALA A 117 15.43 -8.20 1.65
CA ALA A 117 16.14 -6.96 1.91
C ALA A 117 16.52 -6.22 0.62
N LEU A 118 16.99 -6.92 -0.42
CA LEU A 118 17.33 -6.33 -1.72
C LEU A 118 16.11 -5.68 -2.38
N VAL A 119 14.95 -6.33 -2.36
CA VAL A 119 13.70 -5.71 -2.84
C VAL A 119 13.41 -4.42 -2.06
N CYS A 120 13.54 -4.44 -0.73
CA CYS A 120 13.32 -3.26 0.10
C CYS A 120 14.26 -2.10 -0.27
N PHE A 121 15.57 -2.36 -0.36
CA PHE A 121 16.56 -1.33 -0.71
C PHE A 121 16.39 -0.81 -2.13
N GLN A 122 16.02 -1.66 -3.09
CA GLN A 122 15.69 -1.22 -4.44
C GLN A 122 14.49 -0.26 -4.44
N GLU A 123 13.44 -0.56 -3.67
CA GLU A 123 12.28 0.33 -3.55
C GLU A 123 12.61 1.65 -2.86
N ALA A 124 13.55 1.64 -1.90
CA ALA A 124 14.04 2.85 -1.25
C ALA A 124 14.90 3.71 -2.20
N ASN A 125 15.67 3.06 -3.09
CA ASN A 125 16.58 3.69 -4.05
C ASN A 125 15.89 4.13 -5.36
N ARG A 126 14.58 4.39 -5.37
CA ARG A 126 13.89 4.88 -6.59
C ARG A 126 14.41 6.23 -7.10
N ASN A 127 15.09 6.99 -6.22
CA ASN A 127 15.64 8.31 -6.53
C ASN A 127 17.17 8.30 -6.71
N GLY A 128 17.82 7.13 -6.80
CA GLY A 128 19.27 7.03 -6.98
C GLY A 128 20.09 7.30 -5.72
N LYS A 129 19.54 7.01 -4.54
CA LYS A 129 20.15 7.13 -3.22
C LYS A 129 20.17 5.80 -2.47
#